data_AF-A0A920PY85-F1
#
_entry.id   AF-A0A920PY85-F1
#
_cell.length_a   1.000
_cell.length_b   1.000
_cell.length_c   1.000
_cell.angle_alpha   90.00
_cell.angle_beta   90.00
_cell.angle_gamma   90.00
#
_symmetry.space_group_name_H-M   'P 1'
#
loop_
_entity.id
_entity.type
_entity.pdbx_description
1 polymer ?
#
loop_
_entity_poly.entity_id
_entity_poly.type
_entity_poly.pdbx_seq_one_letter_code
_entity_poly.pdbx_strand_id
1 'polypeptide(L)'
;MLNTPSGNTHFTEVDLDFLIEEAVPLAANKVRLRQMILNEQEFRQAIVGDERVFQKVITDAEVIVKLSPALYFEILLRKASKELDLSSYTVERIGNDTIPVFDTSGVTKTDESERSA
;
A
#
# COMPACT_ATOMS: atom_id res chain seq x y z
N MET A 1 -11.16 13.16 12.66
CA MET A 1 -11.55 13.35 11.25
C MET A 1 -10.54 14.27 10.60
N LEU A 2 -9.61 13.74 9.80
CA LEU A 2 -8.75 14.54 8.93
C LEU A 2 -9.13 14.19 7.50
N ASN A 3 -10.17 14.86 6.99
CA ASN A 3 -10.45 14.86 5.57
C ASN A 3 -9.64 15.99 4.95
N THR A 4 -8.35 15.77 4.76
CA THR A 4 -7.54 16.63 3.90
C THR A 4 -7.91 16.30 2.46
N PRO A 5 -8.24 17.29 1.60
CA PRO A 5 -8.34 17.04 0.17
C PRO A 5 -7.00 16.48 -0.26
N SER A 6 -7.00 15.19 -0.65
CA SER A 6 -5.80 14.52 -1.13
C SER A 6 -5.20 15.40 -2.22
N GLY A 7 -4.01 15.95 -1.98
CA GLY A 7 -3.34 16.85 -2.90
C GLY A 7 -3.37 16.25 -4.29
N ASN A 8 -3.66 17.08 -5.31
CA ASN A 8 -3.72 16.67 -6.71
C ASN A 8 -2.56 15.72 -7.03
N THR A 9 -2.82 14.42 -7.02
CA THR A 9 -1.82 13.40 -7.37
C THR A 9 -1.69 13.48 -8.87
N HIS A 10 -0.63 14.14 -9.32
CA HIS A 10 -0.32 14.30 -10.73
C HIS A 10 0.19 12.94 -11.26
N PHE A 11 -0.74 12.01 -11.46
CA PHE A 11 -0.44 10.76 -12.16
C PHE A 11 -0.15 11.08 -13.62
N THR A 12 0.95 10.53 -14.10
CA THR A 12 1.33 10.60 -15.51
C THR A 12 0.42 9.68 -16.34
N GLU A 13 0.45 9.83 -17.66
CA GLU A 13 -0.28 8.89 -18.53
C GLU A 13 0.21 7.45 -18.35
N VAL A 14 1.52 7.27 -18.13
CA VAL A 14 2.13 5.97 -17.85
C VAL A 14 1.57 5.37 -16.56
N ASP A 15 1.41 6.17 -15.51
CA ASP A 15 0.81 5.73 -14.24
C ASP A 15 -0.63 5.26 -14.43
N LEU A 16 -1.43 6.05 -15.17
CA LEU A 16 -2.84 5.74 -15.43
C LEU A 16 -3.00 4.45 -16.26
N ASP A 17 -2.13 4.27 -17.25
CA ASP A 17 -2.15 3.09 -18.12
C ASP A 17 -1.74 1.85 -17.37
N PHE A 18 -0.67 1.93 -16.59
CA PHE A 18 -0.25 0.86 -15.69
C PHE A 18 -1.38 0.43 -14.75
N LEU A 19 -2.03 1.38 -14.06
CA LEU A 19 -3.12 1.08 -13.13
C LEU A 19 -4.29 0.37 -13.82
N ILE A 20 -4.68 0.81 -15.02
CA ILE A 20 -5.77 0.21 -15.76
C ILE A 20 -5.40 -1.19 -16.27
N GLU A 21 -4.19 -1.36 -16.80
CA GLU A 21 -3.74 -2.62 -17.38
C GLU A 21 -3.60 -3.72 -16.34
N GLU A 22 -3.07 -3.39 -15.16
CA GLU A 22 -2.88 -4.38 -14.09
C GLU A 22 -4.18 -4.66 -13.32
N ALA A 23 -4.95 -3.63 -12.98
CA ALA A 23 -6.17 -3.82 -12.18
C ALA A 23 -7.39 -4.22 -13.02
N VAL A 24 -7.50 -3.79 -14.29
CA VAL A 24 -8.66 -4.07 -15.13
C VAL A 24 -8.25 -4.34 -16.59
N PRO A 25 -7.50 -5.42 -16.86
CA PRO A 25 -6.92 -5.69 -18.18
C PRO A 25 -7.96 -5.82 -19.31
N LEU A 26 -9.19 -6.22 -18.98
CA LEU A 26 -10.30 -6.41 -19.93
C LEU A 26 -11.26 -5.20 -20.00
N ALA A 27 -10.84 -4.04 -19.52
CA ALA A 27 -11.67 -2.84 -19.51
C ALA A 27 -12.10 -2.40 -20.93
N ALA A 28 -13.40 -2.36 -21.17
CA ALA A 28 -13.97 -1.91 -22.45
C ALA A 28 -13.80 -0.40 -22.70
N ASN A 29 -13.66 0.42 -21.65
CA ASN A 29 -13.54 1.87 -21.77
C ASN A 29 -12.43 2.44 -20.88
N LYS A 30 -11.18 2.34 -21.35
CA LYS A 30 -10.01 2.88 -20.64
C LYS A 30 -10.11 4.39 -20.39
N VAL A 31 -10.70 5.17 -21.31
CA VAL A 31 -10.84 6.63 -21.18
C VAL A 31 -11.70 6.99 -19.96
N ARG A 32 -12.84 6.32 -19.78
CA ARG A 32 -13.69 6.51 -18.61
C ARG A 32 -12.96 6.13 -17.32
N LEU A 33 -12.23 5.02 -17.32
CA LEU A 33 -11.45 4.61 -16.15
C LEU A 33 -10.40 5.65 -15.77
N ARG A 34 -9.65 6.21 -16.74
CA ARG A 34 -8.70 7.30 -16.46
C ARG A 34 -9.39 8.48 -15.78
N GLN A 35 -10.58 8.87 -16.24
CA GLN A 35 -11.36 9.94 -15.61
C GLN A 35 -11.82 9.58 -14.19
N MET A 36 -12.22 8.34 -13.94
CA MET A 36 -12.59 7.90 -12.59
C MET A 36 -11.38 7.93 -11.64
N ILE A 37 -10.19 7.51 -12.09
CA ILE A 37 -8.96 7.57 -11.28
C ILE A 37 -8.63 9.03 -10.89
N LEU A 38 -8.78 9.97 -11.82
CA LEU A 38 -8.46 11.37 -11.58
C LEU A 38 -9.50 12.07 -10.70
N ASN A 39 -10.78 11.84 -10.94
CA ASN A 39 -11.86 12.64 -10.36
C ASN A 39 -12.54 11.97 -9.15
N GLU A 40 -12.49 10.65 -9.03
CA GLU A 40 -13.20 9.89 -7.98
C GLU A 40 -12.19 9.32 -6.98
N GLN A 41 -12.07 9.99 -5.82
CA GLN A 41 -11.08 9.62 -4.81
C GLN A 41 -11.22 8.16 -4.38
N GLU A 42 -12.42 7.70 -4.02
CA GLU A 42 -12.65 6.31 -3.58
C GLU A 42 -12.25 5.28 -4.64
N PHE A 43 -12.57 5.56 -5.91
CA PHE A 43 -12.18 4.68 -7.01
C PHE A 43 -10.66 4.62 -7.16
N ARG A 44 -9.98 5.77 -7.11
CA ARG A 44 -8.51 5.83 -7.09
C ARG A 44 -7.94 5.04 -5.92
N GLN A 45 -8.54 5.16 -4.74
CA GLN A 45 -8.07 4.43 -3.56
C GLN A 45 -8.16 2.91 -3.75
N ALA A 46 -9.27 2.45 -4.33
CA ALA A 46 -9.52 1.05 -4.60
C ALA A 46 -8.56 0.48 -5.65
N ILE A 47 -8.33 1.19 -6.76
CA ILE A 47 -7.48 0.70 -7.85
C ILE A 47 -6.00 0.69 -7.47
N VAL A 48 -5.51 1.72 -6.78
CA VAL A 48 -4.11 1.80 -6.34
C VAL A 48 -3.82 0.77 -5.23
N GLY A 49 -4.84 0.43 -4.42
CA GLY A 49 -4.76 -0.60 -3.40
C GLY A 49 -5.02 -2.04 -3.90
N ASP A 50 -5.17 -2.25 -5.21
CA ASP A 50 -5.35 -3.59 -5.77
C ASP A 50 -4.09 -4.45 -5.59
N GLU A 51 -4.26 -5.69 -5.16
CA GLU A 51 -3.12 -6.57 -4.88
C GLU A 51 -2.30 -6.86 -6.15
N ARG A 52 -2.93 -6.92 -7.34
CA ARG A 52 -2.21 -7.15 -8.60
C ARG A 52 -1.28 -6.00 -8.92
N VAL A 53 -1.72 -4.76 -8.67
CA VAL A 53 -0.90 -3.56 -8.82
C VAL A 53 0.33 -3.64 -7.91
N PHE A 54 0.14 -3.99 -6.64
CA PHE A 54 1.25 -4.17 -5.71
C PHE A 54 2.21 -5.29 -6.15
N GLN A 55 1.67 -6.47 -6.46
CA GLN A 55 2.46 -7.63 -6.89
C GLN A 55 3.28 -7.34 -8.15
N LYS A 56 2.72 -6.58 -9.09
CA LYS A 56 3.43 -6.17 -10.29
C LYS A 56 4.61 -5.25 -9.95
N VAL A 57 4.41 -4.25 -9.09
CA VAL A 57 5.48 -3.33 -8.66
C VAL A 57 6.64 -4.07 -7.97
N ILE A 58 6.36 -5.03 -7.09
CA ILE A 58 7.41 -5.73 -6.32
C ILE A 58 8.11 -6.83 -7.12
N THR A 59 7.47 -7.38 -8.15
CA THR A 59 8.03 -8.49 -8.95
C THR A 59 8.79 -8.00 -10.18
N ASP A 60 8.45 -6.83 -10.71
CA ASP A 60 8.97 -6.31 -11.98
C ASP A 60 9.77 -5.02 -11.76
N ALA A 61 11.10 -5.15 -11.70
CA ALA A 61 11.99 -4.02 -11.49
C ALA A 61 11.91 -2.96 -12.61
N GLU A 62 11.52 -3.34 -13.83
CA GLU A 62 11.37 -2.35 -14.92
C GLU A 62 10.15 -1.45 -14.71
N VAL A 63 9.10 -1.96 -14.05
CA VAL A 63 7.89 -1.19 -13.75
C VAL A 63 8.25 -0.03 -12.82
N ILE A 64 9.04 -0.28 -11.78
CA ILE A 64 9.45 0.76 -10.81
C ILE A 64 10.13 1.95 -11.49
N VAL A 65 10.94 1.70 -12.53
CA VAL A 65 11.66 2.76 -13.26
C VAL A 65 10.73 3.60 -14.15
N LYS A 66 9.60 3.03 -14.57
CA LYS A 66 8.63 3.68 -15.47
C LYS A 66 7.57 4.48 -14.71
N LEU A 67 7.25 4.09 -13.48
CA LEU A 67 6.23 4.76 -12.67
C LEU A 67 6.73 6.09 -12.11
N SER A 68 5.80 7.03 -11.92
CA SER A 68 6.13 8.24 -11.17
C SER A 68 6.40 7.89 -9.70
N PRO A 69 7.30 8.63 -9.02
CA PRO A 69 7.51 8.47 -7.58
C PRO A 69 6.21 8.61 -6.78
N ALA A 70 5.30 9.48 -7.22
CA ALA A 70 4.02 9.70 -6.54
C ALA A 70 3.16 8.42 -6.52
N LEU A 71 2.99 7.76 -7.66
CA LEU A 71 2.23 6.51 -7.71
C LEU A 71 2.93 5.40 -6.94
N TYR A 72 4.25 5.26 -7.10
CA TYR A 72 5.03 4.23 -6.40
C TYR A 72 4.85 4.32 -4.88
N PHE A 73 5.02 5.52 -4.30
CA PHE A 73 4.84 5.70 -2.86
C PHE A 73 3.38 5.52 -2.44
N GLU A 74 2.41 5.93 -3.25
CA GLU A 74 1.00 5.72 -2.91
C GLU A 74 0.65 4.22 -2.82
N ILE A 75 1.15 3.40 -3.74
CA ILE A 75 0.96 1.93 -3.71
C ILE A 75 1.55 1.33 -2.42
N LEU A 76 2.79 1.70 -2.09
CA LEU A 76 3.46 1.18 -0.89
C LEU A 76 2.74 1.60 0.40
N LEU A 77 2.38 2.87 0.52
CA LEU A 77 1.71 3.40 1.70
C LEU A 77 0.32 2.77 1.88
N ARG A 78 -0.41 2.53 0.79
CA ARG A 78 -1.70 1.84 0.85
C ARG A 78 -1.55 0.39 1.30
N LYS A 79 -0.56 -0.34 0.78
CA LYS A 79 -0.27 -1.71 1.22
C LYS A 79 0.06 -1.75 2.71
N ALA A 80 0.97 -0.89 3.16
CA ALA A 80 1.34 -0.79 4.56
C ALA A 80 0.13 -0.46 5.44
N SER A 81 -0.68 0.55 5.08
CA SER A 81 -1.90 0.89 5.84
C SER A 81 -2.85 -0.29 5.96
N LYS A 82 -3.09 -1.03 4.87
CA LYS A 82 -3.99 -2.18 4.86
C LYS A 82 -3.45 -3.34 5.70
N GLU A 83 -2.14 -3.57 5.69
CA GLU A 83 -1.50 -4.59 6.54
C GLU A 83 -1.55 -4.21 8.02
N LEU A 84 -1.34 -2.94 8.35
CA LEU A 84 -1.47 -2.43 9.71
C LEU A 84 -2.90 -2.59 10.25
N ASP A 85 -3.92 -2.30 9.42
CA ASP A 85 -5.34 -2.49 9.77
C ASP A 85 -5.70 -3.98 10.00
N LEU A 86 -5.00 -4.91 9.34
CA LEU A 86 -5.21 -6.35 9.48
C LEU A 86 -4.41 -6.96 10.64
N SER A 87 -3.31 -6.32 11.05
CA SER A 87 -2.47 -6.79 12.16
C SER A 87 -3.07 -6.39 13.51
N SER A 88 -3.15 -7.31 14.46
CA SER A 88 -3.40 -6.96 15.86
C SER A 88 -2.15 -6.26 16.41
N TYR A 89 -2.14 -4.94 16.39
CA TYR A 89 -1.14 -4.15 17.09
C TYR A 89 -1.71 -3.65 18.42
N THR A 90 -0.90 -3.72 19.47
CA THR A 90 -1.17 -3.05 20.73
C THR A 90 -0.42 -1.73 20.72
N VAL A 91 -1.08 -0.65 21.11
CA VAL A 91 -0.43 0.65 21.24
C VAL A 91 0.13 0.74 22.65
N GLU A 92 1.45 0.74 22.79
CA GLU A 92 2.12 0.92 24.07
C GLU A 92 2.63 2.35 24.22
N ARG A 93 2.52 2.89 25.44
CA ARG A 93 3.05 4.21 25.78
C ARG A 93 4.35 4.03 26.56
N ILE A 94 5.46 4.43 25.96
CA ILE A 94 6.77 4.46 26.63
C ILE A 94 7.11 5.94 26.87
N GLY A 95 6.96 6.39 28.11
CA GLY A 95 7.15 7.79 28.48
C GLY A 95 6.09 8.71 27.84
N ASN A 96 6.53 9.67 27.02
CA ASN A 96 5.64 10.60 26.30
C ASN A 96 5.34 10.19 24.85
N ASP A 97 5.99 9.13 24.36
CA ASP A 97 5.84 8.66 22.99
C ASP A 97 4.88 7.47 22.91
N THR A 98 4.15 7.41 21.80
CA THR A 98 3.18 6.36 21.51
C THR A 98 3.75 5.47 20.42
N ILE A 99 3.99 4.20 20.75
CA ILE A 99 4.65 3.27 19.83
C ILE A 99 3.70 2.11 19.54
N PRO A 100 3.43 1.79 18.25
CA PRO A 100 2.72 0.58 17.89
C PRO A 100 3.62 -0.65 18.12
N VAL A 101 3.16 -1.59 18.95
CA VAL A 101 3.81 -2.87 19.23
C VAL A 101 3.00 -3.97 18.55
N PHE A 102 3.62 -4.68 17.61
CA PHE A 102 2.98 -5.76 16.87
C PHE A 102 2.91 -7.04 17.73
N ASP A 103 1.73 -7.67 17.79
CA ASP A 103 1.55 -8.91 18.55
C ASP A 103 2.27 -10.07 17.85
N THR A 104 3.32 -10.61 18.47
CA THR A 104 4.24 -11.60 17.89
C THR A 104 3.85 -13.04 18.25
N SER A 105 2.55 -13.37 18.20
CA SER A 105 2.00 -14.68 18.57
C SER A 105 2.58 -15.92 17.82
N GLY A 106 3.58 -15.72 16.95
CA GLY A 106 4.34 -16.76 16.25
C GLY A 106 5.85 -16.84 16.54
N VAL A 107 6.43 -16.09 17.49
CA VAL A 107 7.85 -16.27 17.85
C VAL A 107 7.95 -17.39 18.89
N THR A 108 8.06 -18.62 18.41
CA THR A 108 8.29 -19.80 19.25
C THR A 108 9.62 -19.67 20.01
N LYS A 109 9.50 -19.63 21.34
CA LYS A 109 10.45 -20.07 22.39
C LYS A 109 11.93 -19.75 22.17
N THR A 110 12.40 -18.78 22.94
CA THR A 110 13.80 -18.70 23.37
C THR A 110 14.11 -19.96 24.18
N ASP A 111 14.97 -20.85 23.66
CA ASP A 111 15.52 -21.95 24.43
C ASP A 111 16.49 -21.38 25.49
N GLU A 112 16.01 -21.23 26.71
CA GLU A 112 16.86 -21.16 27.91
C GLU A 112 17.38 -22.56 28.24
N SER A 113 18.34 -23.04 27.47
CA SER A 113 19.33 -24.01 27.94
C SER A 113 20.66 -23.54 27.36
N GLU A 114 21.48 -22.82 28.11
CA GLU A 114 22.49 -23.45 28.98
C GLU A 114 22.85 -22.50 30.14
N ARG A 115 22.25 -22.74 31.30
CA ARG A 115 22.89 -22.50 32.59
C ARG A 115 22.66 -23.72 33.45
N SER A 116 23.56 -24.70 33.35
CA SER A 116 24.04 -25.57 34.44
C SER A 116 24.79 -26.78 33.87
N ALA A 117 26.11 -26.67 33.77
CA ALA A 117 27.07 -27.73 34.11
C ALA A 117 28.48 -27.10 34.19
#